data_AF-A0A970J4G9-F1
#
_entry.id   AF-A0A970J4G9-F1
#
_cell.length_a   1.000
_cell.length_b   1.000
_cell.length_c   1.000
_cell.angle_alpha   90.00
_cell.angle_beta   90.00
_cell.angle_gamma   90.00
#
_symmetry.space_group_name_H-M   'P 1'
#
loop_
_entity.id
_entity.type
_entity.pdbx_description
1 polymer ?
#
loop_
_entity_poly.entity_id
_entity_poly.type
_entity_poly.pdbx_seq_one_letter_code
_entity_poly.pdbx_strand_id
1 'polypeptide(L)'
;MLLNELLDGAARVLEEYRKAQEMVRDSQDLAANVSKAVEQMRKLGTMLEALAFIKGEGLFPSIEEAPMNELLVAVENIQVRAGDGYLDESDVTELALRVHLMKRIADSLWSGGTAHEIQRIISSLKAMREISDNRLEFDRLIGELAPHEQTVPTAMINARKIVSALRRARDAVRKGGLDSDVEDFIMKIIAGEATLNDISPKLQGWIVKKGLGGRIRLSLS
;
A
#
# COMPACT_ATOMS: atom_id res chain seq x y z
N MET A 1 -71.30 -20.89 7.51
CA MET A 1 -70.41 -21.46 8.55
C MET A 1 -69.15 -22.04 7.91
N LEU A 2 -69.27 -22.98 6.97
CA LEU A 2 -68.13 -23.64 6.29
C LEU A 2 -67.12 -22.70 5.59
N LEU A 3 -67.55 -21.60 4.98
CA LEU A 3 -66.65 -20.69 4.27
C LEU A 3 -65.75 -19.87 5.21
N ASN A 4 -66.28 -19.41 6.35
CA ASN A 4 -65.50 -18.64 7.32
C ASN A 4 -64.44 -19.51 8.00
N GLU A 5 -64.78 -20.75 8.36
CA GLU A 5 -63.82 -21.72 8.91
C GLU A 5 -62.71 -22.06 7.91
N LEU A 6 -63.05 -22.15 6.62
CA LEU A 6 -62.08 -22.40 5.55
C LEU A 6 -61.16 -21.18 5.31
N LEU A 7 -61.70 -19.96 5.38
CA LEU A 7 -60.91 -18.72 5.27
C LEU A 7 -59.98 -18.54 6.49
N ASP A 8 -60.46 -18.81 7.71
CA ASP A 8 -59.65 -18.75 8.93
C ASP A 8 -58.53 -19.80 8.92
N GLY A 9 -58.83 -21.01 8.44
CA GLY A 9 -57.84 -22.06 8.23
C GLY A 9 -56.76 -21.66 7.21
N ALA A 10 -57.17 -21.08 6.08
CA ALA A 10 -56.25 -20.60 5.05
C ALA A 10 -55.37 -19.44 5.57
N ALA A 11 -55.94 -18.50 6.33
CA ALA A 11 -55.21 -17.38 6.93
C ALA A 11 -54.13 -17.87 7.90
N ARG A 12 -54.43 -18.88 8.74
CA ARG A 12 -53.43 -19.49 9.64
C ARG A 12 -52.26 -20.12 8.87
N VAL A 13 -52.56 -20.90 7.84
CA VAL A 13 -51.53 -21.54 7.00
C VAL A 13 -50.67 -20.50 6.29
N LEU A 14 -51.28 -19.43 5.75
CA LEU A 14 -50.53 -18.33 5.13
C LEU A 14 -49.64 -17.58 6.12
N GLU A 15 -50.11 -17.39 7.35
CA GLU A 15 -49.32 -16.78 8.42
C GLU A 15 -48.14 -17.66 8.86
N GLU A 16 -48.34 -18.98 8.92
CA GLU A 16 -47.25 -19.95 9.15
C GLU A 16 -46.22 -19.92 8.01
N TYR A 17 -46.67 -19.88 6.75
CA TYR A 17 -45.78 -19.74 5.61
C TYR A 17 -45.02 -18.41 5.62
N ARG A 18 -45.68 -17.30 5.99
CA ARG A 18 -45.03 -15.99 6.13
C ARG A 18 -43.89 -16.04 7.15
N LYS A 19 -44.14 -16.59 8.34
CA LYS A 19 -43.11 -16.74 9.39
C LYS A 19 -41.96 -17.65 8.94
N ALA A 20 -42.26 -18.77 8.28
CA ALA A 20 -41.23 -19.66 7.77
C ALA A 20 -40.36 -18.97 6.70
N GLN A 21 -40.97 -18.17 5.82
CA GLN A 21 -40.24 -17.38 4.82
C GLN A 21 -39.36 -16.30 5.45
N GLU A 22 -39.84 -15.63 6.51
CA GLU A 22 -39.05 -14.66 7.28
C GLU A 22 -37.82 -15.32 7.91
N MET A 23 -37.99 -16.47 8.57
CA MET A 23 -36.86 -17.20 9.16
C MET A 23 -35.81 -17.64 8.12
N VAL A 24 -36.26 -18.10 6.94
CA VAL A 24 -35.35 -18.45 5.84
C VAL A 24 -34.58 -17.22 5.35
N ARG A 25 -35.28 -16.09 5.18
CA ARG A 25 -34.66 -14.84 4.74
C ARG A 25 -33.64 -14.34 5.76
N ASP A 26 -34.00 -14.28 7.05
CA ASP A 26 -33.10 -13.84 8.12
C ASP A 26 -31.84 -14.72 8.19
N SER A 27 -31.99 -16.04 8.00
CA SER A 27 -30.86 -16.96 7.93
C SER A 27 -29.95 -16.71 6.72
N GLN A 28 -30.53 -16.41 5.55
CA GLN A 28 -29.78 -16.08 4.34
C GLN A 28 -29.04 -14.74 4.48
N ASP A 29 -29.69 -13.73 5.05
CA ASP A 29 -29.11 -12.41 5.28
C ASP A 29 -27.95 -12.51 6.29
N LEU A 30 -28.12 -13.26 7.38
CA LEU A 30 -27.06 -13.55 8.34
C LEU A 30 -25.85 -14.24 7.66
N ALA A 31 -26.08 -15.29 6.87
CA ALA A 31 -25.01 -16.02 6.18
C ALA A 31 -24.25 -15.12 5.18
N ALA A 32 -24.97 -14.25 4.48
CA ALA A 32 -24.37 -13.28 3.58
C ALA A 32 -23.51 -12.25 4.34
N ASN A 33 -24.01 -11.73 5.46
CA ASN A 33 -23.28 -10.77 6.29
C ASN A 33 -22.04 -11.38 6.94
N VAL A 34 -22.11 -12.62 7.43
CA VAL A 34 -20.95 -13.36 7.93
C VAL A 34 -19.89 -13.52 6.82
N SER A 35 -20.32 -13.86 5.61
CA SER A 35 -19.39 -13.99 4.47
C SER A 35 -18.69 -12.67 4.13
N LYS A 36 -19.45 -11.55 4.10
CA LYS A 36 -18.89 -10.21 3.90
C LYS A 36 -17.91 -9.84 5.02
N ALA A 37 -18.25 -10.10 6.28
CA ALA A 37 -17.39 -9.85 7.43
C ALA A 37 -16.06 -10.63 7.35
N VAL A 38 -16.13 -11.92 7.00
CA VAL A 38 -14.94 -12.77 6.81
C VAL A 38 -14.04 -12.21 5.70
N GLU A 39 -14.61 -11.71 4.60
CA GLU A 39 -13.83 -11.07 3.54
C GLU A 39 -13.10 -9.81 4.04
N GLN A 40 -13.77 -8.96 4.82
CA GLN A 40 -13.15 -7.77 5.40
C GLN A 40 -12.02 -8.13 6.38
N MET A 41 -12.23 -9.13 7.23
CA MET A 41 -11.20 -9.63 8.15
C MET A 41 -9.98 -10.20 7.41
N ARG A 42 -10.18 -10.93 6.30
CA ARG A 42 -9.08 -11.44 5.46
C ARG A 42 -8.29 -10.31 4.81
N LYS A 43 -8.97 -9.28 4.28
CA LYS A 43 -8.33 -8.07 3.74
C LYS A 43 -7.49 -7.37 4.79
N LEU A 44 -8.05 -7.22 6.00
CA LEU A 44 -7.35 -6.63 7.14
C LEU A 44 -6.12 -7.45 7.53
N GLY A 45 -6.26 -8.76 7.72
CA GLY A 45 -5.15 -9.64 8.09
C GLY A 45 -4.00 -9.56 7.09
N THR A 46 -4.32 -9.63 5.80
CA THR A 46 -3.32 -9.51 4.71
C THR A 46 -2.58 -8.17 4.78
N MET A 47 -3.32 -7.08 5.05
CA MET A 47 -2.73 -5.75 5.20
C MET A 47 -1.83 -5.66 6.43
N LEU A 48 -2.28 -6.12 7.60
CA LEU A 48 -1.51 -6.07 8.85
C LEU A 48 -0.23 -6.90 8.75
N GLU A 49 -0.27 -8.08 8.13
CA GLU A 49 0.91 -8.90 7.88
C GLU A 49 1.93 -8.18 6.98
N ALA A 50 1.46 -7.55 5.90
CA ALA A 50 2.32 -6.77 5.01
C ALA A 50 2.97 -5.58 5.73
N LEU A 51 2.19 -4.83 6.51
CA LEU A 51 2.68 -3.69 7.30
C LEU A 51 3.67 -4.14 8.38
N ALA A 52 3.41 -5.25 9.07
CA ALA A 52 4.32 -5.81 10.07
C ALA A 52 5.67 -6.22 9.44
N PHE A 53 5.64 -6.84 8.26
CA PHE A 53 6.86 -7.17 7.52
C PHE A 53 7.68 -5.92 7.16
N ILE A 54 7.03 -4.89 6.61
CA ILE A 54 7.69 -3.64 6.20
C ILE A 54 8.24 -2.88 7.41
N LYS A 55 7.51 -2.89 8.54
CA LYS A 55 7.98 -2.35 9.81
C LYS A 55 9.22 -3.10 10.31
N GLY A 56 9.23 -4.43 10.22
CA GLY A 56 10.41 -5.26 10.57
C GLY A 56 11.64 -4.95 9.71
N GLU A 57 11.42 -4.40 8.51
CA GLU A 57 12.45 -3.92 7.59
C GLU A 57 12.86 -2.45 7.85
N GLY A 58 12.30 -1.82 8.88
CA GLY A 58 12.58 -0.42 9.24
C GLY A 58 12.01 0.61 8.27
N LEU A 59 11.05 0.21 7.42
CA LEU A 59 10.45 1.04 6.37
C LEU A 59 9.04 1.51 6.72
N PHE A 60 8.55 1.23 7.92
CA PHE A 60 7.22 1.66 8.34
C PHE A 60 7.21 1.95 9.84
N PRO A 61 6.63 3.07 10.28
CA PRO A 61 6.54 3.38 11.70
C PRO A 61 5.51 2.48 12.39
N SER A 62 5.47 2.54 13.72
CA SER A 62 4.35 1.97 14.47
C SER A 62 3.08 2.78 14.21
N ILE A 63 1.95 2.08 14.07
CA ILE A 63 0.62 2.69 14.14
C ILE A 63 0.30 2.94 15.61
N GLU A 64 -0.37 4.07 15.90
CA GLU A 64 -0.83 4.41 17.24
C GLU A 64 -1.82 3.37 17.79
N GLU A 65 -1.87 3.22 19.11
CA GLU A 65 -2.71 2.21 19.76
C GLU A 65 -4.20 2.50 19.59
N ALA A 66 -4.63 3.76 19.61
CA ALA A 66 -6.05 4.12 19.57
C ALA A 66 -6.76 3.60 18.30
N PRO A 67 -6.28 3.86 17.07
CA PRO A 67 -6.87 3.26 15.87
C PRO A 67 -6.87 1.72 15.85
N MET A 68 -5.86 1.10 16.46
CA MET A 68 -5.80 -0.37 16.56
C MET A 68 -6.84 -0.91 17.53
N ASN A 69 -7.04 -0.25 18.67
CA ASN A 69 -8.06 -0.61 19.66
C ASN A 69 -9.47 -0.46 19.09
N GLU A 70 -9.76 0.63 18.36
CA GLU A 70 -11.06 0.80 17.70
C GLU A 70 -11.35 -0.33 16.70
N LEU A 71 -10.34 -0.76 15.95
CA LEU A 71 -10.47 -1.85 15.01
C LEU A 71 -10.67 -3.21 15.71
N LEU A 72 -9.97 -3.45 16.82
CA LEU A 72 -10.15 -4.65 17.64
C LEU A 72 -11.58 -4.73 18.20
N VAL A 73 -12.10 -3.62 18.74
CA VAL A 73 -13.48 -3.53 19.23
C VAL A 73 -14.48 -3.84 18.11
N ALA A 74 -14.26 -3.31 16.90
CA ALA A 74 -15.10 -3.63 15.76
C ALA A 74 -15.06 -5.12 15.38
N VAL A 75 -13.88 -5.75 15.40
CA VAL A 75 -13.73 -7.19 15.14
C VAL A 75 -14.42 -8.04 16.22
N GLU A 76 -14.26 -7.70 17.49
CA GLU A 76 -14.90 -8.38 18.62
C GLU A 76 -16.44 -8.28 18.52
N ASN A 77 -16.97 -7.10 18.21
CA ASN A 77 -18.40 -6.89 18.01
C ASN A 77 -18.97 -7.79 16.89
N ILE A 78 -18.24 -7.93 15.78
CA ILE A 78 -18.63 -8.81 14.68
C ILE A 78 -18.64 -10.28 15.13
N GLN A 79 -17.64 -10.70 15.90
CA GLN A 79 -17.57 -12.07 16.42
C GLN A 79 -18.74 -12.38 17.35
N VAL A 80 -19.07 -11.48 18.29
CA VAL A 80 -20.19 -11.66 19.22
C VAL A 80 -21.51 -11.70 18.45
N ARG A 81 -21.78 -10.71 17.59
CA ARG A 81 -23.05 -10.63 16.86
C ARG A 81 -23.25 -11.78 15.88
N ALA A 82 -22.19 -12.25 15.23
CA ALA A 82 -22.25 -13.44 14.39
C ALA A 82 -22.54 -14.70 15.22
N GLY A 83 -21.90 -14.84 16.39
CA GLY A 83 -22.12 -15.95 17.33
C GLY A 83 -23.54 -15.99 17.89
N ASP A 84 -24.13 -14.83 18.15
CA ASP A 84 -25.50 -14.70 18.67
C ASP A 84 -26.58 -14.76 17.58
N GLY A 85 -26.19 -14.75 16.29
CA GLY A 85 -27.11 -14.81 15.16
C GLY A 85 -27.79 -13.48 14.80
N TYR A 86 -27.25 -12.35 15.27
CA TYR A 86 -27.79 -10.99 15.06
C TYR A 86 -26.88 -10.09 14.22
N LEU A 87 -25.95 -10.66 13.46
CA LEU A 87 -25.07 -9.86 12.60
C LEU A 87 -25.84 -9.25 11.43
N ASP A 88 -25.95 -7.93 11.43
CA ASP A 88 -26.66 -7.18 10.40
C ASP A 88 -25.69 -6.49 9.40
N GLU A 89 -26.26 -5.85 8.38
CA GLU A 89 -25.48 -5.14 7.36
C GLU A 89 -24.78 -3.89 7.90
N SER A 90 -25.35 -3.25 8.92
CA SER A 90 -24.77 -2.05 9.54
C SER A 90 -23.47 -2.39 10.28
N ASP A 91 -23.43 -3.54 10.96
CA ASP A 91 -22.24 -4.06 11.61
C ASP A 91 -21.11 -4.30 10.60
N VAL A 92 -21.43 -5.00 9.50
CA VAL A 92 -20.46 -5.27 8.42
C VAL A 92 -19.96 -3.98 7.77
N THR A 93 -20.84 -2.99 7.61
CA THR A 93 -20.49 -1.68 7.06
C THR A 93 -19.54 -0.93 7.98
N GLU A 94 -19.81 -0.95 9.29
CA GLU A 94 -18.92 -0.34 10.29
C GLU A 94 -17.53 -1.00 10.28
N LEU A 95 -17.45 -2.34 10.22
CA LEU A 95 -16.18 -3.04 10.07
C LEU A 95 -15.43 -2.58 8.80
N ALA A 96 -16.13 -2.50 7.66
CA ALA A 96 -15.53 -2.05 6.41
C ALA A 96 -14.99 -0.61 6.49
N LEU A 97 -15.72 0.28 7.17
CA LEU A 97 -15.27 1.66 7.42
C LEU A 97 -14.00 1.69 8.28
N ARG A 98 -13.92 0.87 9.33
CA ARG A 98 -12.73 0.78 10.19
C ARG A 98 -11.52 0.22 9.43
N VAL A 99 -11.71 -0.80 8.60
CA VAL A 99 -10.64 -1.32 7.73
C VAL A 99 -10.16 -0.25 6.74
N HIS A 100 -11.09 0.51 6.15
CA HIS A 100 -10.74 1.59 5.25
C HIS A 100 -9.99 2.73 5.95
N LEU A 101 -10.42 3.11 7.16
CA LEU A 101 -9.72 4.09 7.99
C LEU A 101 -8.29 3.63 8.31
N MET A 102 -8.11 2.36 8.67
CA MET A 102 -6.80 1.77 8.94
C MET A 102 -5.88 1.85 7.72
N LYS A 103 -6.41 1.58 6.52
CA LYS A 103 -5.66 1.76 5.26
C LYS A 103 -5.25 3.22 5.06
N ARG A 104 -6.16 4.18 5.27
CA ARG A 104 -5.84 5.61 5.14
C ARG A 104 -4.77 6.07 6.11
N ILE A 105 -4.81 5.60 7.36
CA ILE A 105 -3.77 5.87 8.35
C ILE A 105 -2.43 5.31 7.86
N ALA A 106 -2.43 4.07 7.37
CA ALA A 106 -1.21 3.44 6.88
C ALA A 106 -0.63 4.16 5.66
N ASP A 107 -1.46 4.63 4.72
CA ASP A 107 -1.01 5.46 3.61
C ASP A 107 -0.43 6.80 4.08
N SER A 108 -1.08 7.47 5.04
CA SER A 108 -0.57 8.72 5.61
C SER A 108 0.82 8.55 6.24
N LEU A 109 1.01 7.50 7.04
CA LEU A 109 2.29 7.18 7.67
C LEU A 109 3.37 6.83 6.64
N TRP A 110 3.00 6.11 5.58
CA TRP A 110 3.89 5.79 4.48
C TRP A 110 4.35 7.04 3.73
N SER A 111 3.40 7.92 3.39
CA SER A 111 3.65 9.18 2.70
C SER A 111 4.51 10.14 3.52
N GLY A 112 4.35 10.15 4.84
CA GLY A 112 5.16 10.97 5.75
C GLY A 112 6.60 10.48 5.98
N GLY A 113 6.98 9.32 5.43
CA GLY A 113 8.31 8.74 5.66
C GLY A 113 8.90 8.08 4.41
N THR A 114 8.63 6.80 4.22
CA THR A 114 9.26 5.96 3.19
C THR A 114 9.00 6.42 1.77
N ALA A 115 7.84 7.04 1.51
CA ALA A 115 7.55 7.66 0.22
C ALA A 115 8.61 8.69 -0.21
N HIS A 116 9.04 9.57 0.70
CA HIS A 116 10.07 10.56 0.40
C HIS A 116 11.41 9.91 0.09
N GLU A 117 11.74 8.81 0.78
CA GLU A 117 12.94 8.06 0.47
C GLU A 117 12.87 7.42 -0.91
N ILE A 118 11.72 6.81 -1.26
CA ILE A 118 11.49 6.24 -2.59
C ILE A 118 11.68 7.31 -3.68
N GLN A 119 11.07 8.48 -3.51
CA GLN A 119 11.19 9.60 -4.45
C GLN A 119 12.64 10.03 -4.63
N ARG A 120 13.38 10.20 -3.52
CA ARG A 120 14.81 10.55 -3.55
C ARG A 120 15.61 9.50 -4.31
N ILE A 121 15.43 8.22 -3.97
CA ILE A 121 16.11 7.11 -4.64
C ILE A 121 15.78 7.10 -6.14
N ILE A 122 14.51 7.28 -6.53
CA ILE A 122 14.10 7.33 -7.93
C ILE A 122 14.80 8.47 -8.66
N SER A 123 14.91 9.66 -8.05
CA SER A 123 15.66 10.78 -8.63
C SER A 123 17.13 10.44 -8.84
N SER A 124 17.79 9.85 -7.84
CA SER A 124 19.17 9.36 -7.96
C SER A 124 19.32 8.30 -9.06
N LEU A 125 18.37 7.36 -9.17
CA LEU A 125 18.36 6.34 -10.24
C LEU A 125 18.21 6.97 -11.63
N LYS A 126 17.34 7.97 -11.79
CA LYS A 126 17.18 8.73 -13.04
C LYS A 126 18.47 9.45 -13.43
N ALA A 127 19.14 10.09 -12.47
CA ALA A 127 20.44 10.73 -12.70
C ALA A 127 21.49 9.70 -13.18
N MET A 128 21.61 8.56 -12.49
CA MET A 128 22.56 7.50 -12.88
C MET A 128 22.24 6.89 -14.25
N ARG A 129 20.96 6.76 -14.59
CA ARG A 129 20.51 6.23 -15.88
C ARG A 129 21.06 7.03 -17.06
N GLU A 130 21.12 8.36 -16.96
CA GLU A 130 21.58 9.17 -18.08
C GLU A 130 23.07 8.95 -18.39
N ILE A 131 23.88 8.70 -17.35
CA ILE A 131 25.34 8.61 -17.45
C ILE A 131 25.91 7.17 -17.50
N SER A 132 25.07 6.16 -17.24
CA SER A 132 25.46 4.74 -17.16
C SER A 132 25.09 3.94 -18.40
N ASP A 133 25.82 2.85 -18.66
CA ASP A 133 25.43 1.86 -19.68
C ASP A 133 24.32 0.93 -19.18
N ASN A 134 24.18 0.76 -17.86
CA ASN A 134 23.21 -0.13 -17.26
C ASN A 134 21.83 0.55 -17.11
N ARG A 135 21.34 1.16 -18.19
CA ARG A 135 20.07 1.90 -18.20
C ARG A 135 18.88 1.00 -17.88
N LEU A 136 18.90 -0.24 -18.37
CA LEU A 136 17.83 -1.21 -18.20
C LEU A 136 17.58 -1.59 -16.74
N GLU A 137 18.63 -1.79 -15.94
CA GLU A 137 18.45 -2.10 -14.51
C GLU A 137 17.89 -0.89 -13.75
N PHE A 138 18.29 0.33 -14.09
CA PHE A 138 17.72 1.53 -13.48
C PHE A 138 16.27 1.76 -13.86
N ASP A 139 15.92 1.58 -15.14
CA ASP A 139 14.52 1.64 -15.60
C ASP A 139 13.65 0.62 -14.89
N ARG A 140 14.17 -0.60 -14.70
CA ARG A 140 13.48 -1.65 -13.94
C ARG A 140 13.25 -1.26 -12.48
N LEU A 141 14.29 -0.78 -11.78
CA LEU A 141 14.18 -0.38 -10.38
C LEU A 141 13.23 0.81 -10.21
N ILE A 142 13.26 1.79 -11.12
CA ILE A 142 12.31 2.91 -11.14
C ILE A 142 10.88 2.38 -11.32
N GLY A 143 10.65 1.49 -12.29
CA GLY A 143 9.34 0.90 -12.55
C GLY A 143 8.78 0.07 -11.38
N GLU A 144 9.65 -0.60 -10.63
CA GLU A 144 9.27 -1.36 -9.43
C GLU A 144 8.95 -0.46 -8.22
N LEU A 145 9.54 0.73 -8.14
CA LEU A 145 9.38 1.64 -6.99
C LEU A 145 8.29 2.71 -7.20
N ALA A 146 8.13 3.22 -8.43
CA ALA A 146 7.23 4.33 -8.75
C ALA A 146 5.75 4.13 -8.30
N PRO A 147 5.15 2.93 -8.43
CA PRO A 147 3.77 2.71 -7.96
C PRO A 147 3.57 2.92 -6.44
N HIS A 148 4.66 2.98 -5.68
CA HIS A 148 4.67 3.02 -4.22
C HIS A 148 5.14 4.37 -3.66
N GLU A 149 5.23 5.39 -4.49
CA GLU A 149 5.57 6.76 -4.06
C GLU A 149 4.54 7.40 -3.13
N GLN A 150 3.30 6.89 -3.10
CA GLN A 150 2.19 7.53 -2.35
C GLN A 150 1.31 6.53 -1.60
N THR A 151 1.46 5.23 -1.83
CA THR A 151 0.59 4.24 -1.22
C THR A 151 1.39 3.07 -0.68
N VAL A 152 1.03 2.66 0.53
CA VAL A 152 1.64 1.51 1.18
C VAL A 152 1.15 0.22 0.53
N PRO A 153 2.04 -0.74 0.22
CA PRO A 153 1.65 -2.07 -0.23
C PRO A 153 0.87 -2.81 0.88
N THR A 154 -0.34 -3.25 0.57
CA THR A 154 -1.21 -4.00 1.50
C THR A 154 -1.19 -5.51 1.31
N ALA A 155 -0.41 -6.00 0.33
CA ALA A 155 -0.25 -7.42 0.06
C ALA A 155 1.20 -7.84 0.28
N MET A 156 1.41 -8.97 0.94
CA MET A 156 2.75 -9.50 1.28
C MET A 156 3.66 -9.63 0.06
N ILE A 157 3.13 -10.05 -1.09
CA ILE A 157 3.91 -10.15 -2.33
C ILE A 157 4.44 -8.79 -2.79
N ASN A 158 3.66 -7.73 -2.67
CA ASN A 158 4.06 -6.38 -3.05
C ASN A 158 5.02 -5.79 -2.01
N ALA A 159 4.76 -6.03 -0.73
CA ALA A 159 5.65 -5.64 0.36
C ALA A 159 7.08 -6.20 0.17
N ARG A 160 7.20 -7.51 -0.12
CA ARG A 160 8.50 -8.15 -0.42
C ARG A 160 9.18 -7.59 -1.65
N LYS A 161 8.41 -7.32 -2.71
CA LYS A 161 8.94 -6.71 -3.95
C LYS A 161 9.55 -5.34 -3.67
N ILE A 162 8.85 -4.47 -2.95
CA ILE A 162 9.33 -3.12 -2.63
C ILE A 162 10.56 -3.17 -1.74
N VAL A 163 10.56 -3.99 -0.68
CA VAL A 163 11.73 -4.14 0.20
C VAL A 163 12.94 -4.58 -0.61
N SER A 164 12.77 -5.56 -1.50
CA SER A 164 13.85 -6.02 -2.39
C SER A 164 14.32 -4.94 -3.36
N ALA A 165 13.39 -4.24 -4.01
CA ALA A 165 13.69 -3.15 -4.94
C ALA A 165 14.41 -2.00 -4.24
N LEU A 166 13.96 -1.58 -3.06
CA LEU A 166 14.60 -0.54 -2.25
C LEU A 166 16.01 -0.92 -1.84
N ARG A 167 16.25 -2.15 -1.39
CA ARG A 167 17.60 -2.62 -1.06
C ARG A 167 18.53 -2.55 -2.28
N ARG A 168 18.09 -3.08 -3.42
CA ARG A 168 18.86 -3.03 -4.68
C ARG A 168 19.10 -1.59 -5.15
N ALA A 169 18.10 -0.73 -5.04
CA ALA A 169 18.20 0.67 -5.43
C ALA A 169 19.15 1.46 -4.51
N ARG A 170 19.07 1.28 -3.18
CA ARG A 170 20.04 1.84 -2.22
C ARG A 170 21.46 1.40 -2.54
N ASP A 171 21.64 0.11 -2.83
CA ASP A 171 22.94 -0.43 -3.21
C ASP A 171 23.46 0.16 -4.52
N ALA A 172 22.59 0.32 -5.51
CA ALA A 172 22.90 0.97 -6.78
C ALA A 172 23.33 2.42 -6.58
N VAL A 173 22.57 3.22 -5.83
CA VAL A 173 22.88 4.63 -5.52
C VAL A 173 24.20 4.74 -4.76
N ARG A 174 24.39 3.91 -3.72
CA ARG A 174 25.63 3.87 -2.95
C ARG A 174 26.84 3.49 -3.81
N LYS A 175 26.70 2.48 -4.68
CA LYS A 175 27.76 2.11 -5.63
C LYS A 175 27.99 3.22 -6.66
N GLY A 176 26.96 3.96 -7.05
CA GLY A 176 27.07 5.15 -7.90
C GLY A 176 27.92 6.25 -7.29
N GLY A 177 27.96 6.33 -5.95
CA GLY A 177 28.69 7.38 -5.23
C GLY A 177 28.07 8.75 -5.47
N LEU A 178 26.74 8.79 -5.59
CA LEU A 178 25.97 10.01 -5.71
C LEU A 178 25.86 10.65 -4.33
N ASP A 179 26.54 11.78 -4.16
CA ASP A 179 26.23 12.74 -3.11
C ASP A 179 25.59 13.98 -3.75
N SER A 180 25.19 14.96 -2.92
CA SER A 180 24.49 16.17 -3.40
C SER A 180 25.24 16.87 -4.54
N ASP A 181 26.57 16.99 -4.44
CA ASP A 181 27.36 17.70 -5.45
C ASP A 181 27.36 16.94 -6.78
N VAL A 182 27.42 15.61 -6.72
CA VAL A 182 27.36 14.74 -7.90
C VAL A 182 25.97 14.76 -8.53
N GLU A 183 24.91 14.74 -7.71
CA GLU A 183 23.52 14.81 -8.19
C GLU A 183 23.24 16.15 -8.88
N ASP A 184 23.63 17.27 -8.26
CA ASP A 184 23.48 18.61 -8.83
C ASP A 184 24.24 18.74 -10.15
N PHE A 185 25.47 18.22 -10.20
CA PHE A 185 26.26 18.22 -11.43
C PHE A 185 25.61 17.40 -12.55
N ILE A 186 25.07 16.22 -12.25
CA ILE A 186 24.35 15.41 -13.24
C ILE A 186 23.09 16.15 -13.72
N MET A 187 22.36 16.82 -12.84
CA MET A 187 21.19 17.61 -13.24
C MET A 187 21.57 18.75 -14.20
N LYS A 188 22.69 19.43 -13.96
CA LYS A 188 23.23 20.43 -14.90
C LYS A 188 23.65 19.81 -16.23
N ILE A 189 24.22 18.59 -16.24
CA ILE A 189 24.55 17.87 -17.48
C ILE A 189 23.26 17.59 -18.28
N ILE A 190 22.21 17.12 -17.60
CA ILE A 190 20.91 16.82 -18.23
C ILE A 190 20.27 18.09 -18.80
N ALA A 191 20.36 19.21 -18.07
CA ALA A 191 19.87 20.51 -18.52
C ALA A 191 20.71 21.12 -19.67
N GLY A 192 21.89 20.57 -19.96
CA GLY A 192 22.84 21.16 -20.92
C GLY A 192 23.52 22.43 -20.39
N GLU A 193 23.52 22.62 -19.07
CA GLU A 193 24.04 23.80 -18.38
C GLU A 193 25.39 23.55 -17.69
N ALA A 194 25.83 22.29 -17.58
CA ALA A 194 27.09 21.94 -16.91
C ALA A 194 28.30 22.47 -17.68
N THR A 195 29.11 23.29 -17.03
CA THR A 195 30.34 23.86 -17.56
C THR A 195 31.58 23.23 -16.92
N LEU A 196 32.77 23.53 -17.45
CA LEU A 196 34.05 23.15 -16.83
C LEU A 196 34.20 23.74 -15.41
N ASN A 197 33.63 24.92 -15.14
CA ASN A 197 33.71 25.58 -13.84
C ASN A 197 32.93 24.83 -12.75
N ASP A 198 31.99 23.99 -13.14
CA ASP A 198 31.23 23.14 -12.21
C ASP A 198 32.03 21.92 -11.75
N ILE A 199 33.18 21.60 -12.38
CA ILE A 199 33.99 20.43 -12.03
C ILE A 199 34.95 20.76 -10.89
N SER A 200 34.51 20.48 -9.65
CA SER A 200 35.38 20.48 -8.48
C SER A 200 36.39 19.31 -8.51
N PRO A 201 37.51 19.36 -7.75
CA PRO A 201 38.45 18.24 -7.65
C PRO A 201 37.79 16.93 -7.21
N LYS A 202 36.76 17.02 -6.36
CA LYS A 202 35.94 15.88 -5.93
C LYS A 202 35.15 15.29 -7.10
N LEU A 203 34.47 16.12 -7.89
CA LEU A 203 33.75 15.69 -9.09
C LEU A 203 34.69 15.09 -10.13
N GLN A 204 35.85 15.71 -10.35
CA GLN A 204 36.88 15.18 -11.24
C GLN A 204 37.34 13.78 -10.80
N GLY A 205 37.62 13.60 -9.51
CA GLY A 205 37.97 12.30 -8.94
C GLY A 205 36.86 11.25 -9.14
N TRP A 206 35.60 11.64 -8.96
CA TRP A 206 34.45 10.77 -9.22
C TRP A 206 34.30 10.42 -10.70
N ILE A 207 34.37 11.40 -11.61
CA ILE A 207 34.30 11.20 -13.08
C ILE A 207 35.36 10.20 -13.54
N VAL A 208 36.61 10.36 -13.07
CA VAL A 208 37.72 9.45 -13.41
C VAL A 208 37.48 8.07 -12.83
N LYS A 209 37.14 7.97 -11.53
CA LYS A 209 36.85 6.68 -10.86
C LYS A 209 35.72 5.90 -11.52
N LYS A 210 34.76 6.61 -12.13
CA LYS A 210 33.59 6.03 -12.81
C LYS A 210 33.76 5.90 -14.33
N GLY A 211 34.88 6.32 -14.90
CA GLY A 211 35.14 6.25 -16.34
C GLY A 211 34.17 7.08 -17.18
N LEU A 212 33.69 8.21 -16.65
CA LEU A 212 32.61 9.01 -17.26
C LEU A 212 33.11 10.10 -18.23
N GLY A 213 34.42 10.30 -18.34
CA GLY A 213 35.00 11.42 -19.10
C GLY A 213 34.58 11.48 -20.58
N GLY A 214 34.30 10.34 -21.21
CA GLY A 214 33.81 10.28 -22.60
C GLY A 214 32.28 10.39 -22.75
N ARG A 215 31.54 10.45 -21.64
CA ARG A 215 30.06 10.41 -21.62
C ARG A 215 29.44 11.72 -21.18
N ILE A 216 30.20 12.53 -20.46
CA ILE A 216 29.76 13.85 -20.00
C ILE A 216 29.99 14.86 -21.12
N ARG A 217 28.92 15.51 -21.56
CA ARG A 217 29.00 16.67 -22.46
C ARG A 217 28.81 17.93 -21.63
N LEU A 218 29.76 18.85 -21.74
CA LEU A 218 29.71 20.14 -21.08
C LEU A 218 29.29 21.21 -22.09
N SER A 219 28.57 22.22 -21.62
CA SER A 219 28.31 23.43 -22.39
C SER A 219 29.59 24.25 -22.52
N LEU A 220 29.76 24.88 -23.68
CA LEU A 220 30.77 25.91 -23.87
C LEU A 220 30.20 27.19 -23.26
N SER A 221 30.82 27.66 -22.18
CA SER A 221 30.57 28.97 -21.57
C SER A 221 30.93 30.10 -22.52
#